data_AF-A0A4Q2E2B0-F1
#
_entry.id   AF-A0A4Q2E2B0-F1
#
_cell.length_a   1.000
_cell.length_b   1.000
_cell.length_c   1.000
_cell.angle_alpha   90.00
_cell.angle_beta   90.00
_cell.angle_gamma   90.00
#
_symmetry.space_group_name_H-M   'P 1'
#
loop_
_entity.id
_entity.type
_entity.pdbx_description
1 polymer ?
#
loop_
_entity_poly.entity_id
_entity_poly.type
_entity_poly.pdbx_seq_one_letter_code
_entity_poly.pdbx_strand_id
1 'polypeptide(L)' 'MLQELCRVRRPGRTPYSMNEFFQLLLIRNWQQWQEQKAQLGKCQACGKLKAEGGCEGERKGETFNCWLAVEANELNL' A
#
# COMPACT_ATOMS: atom_id res chain seq x y z
N MET A 1 -16.93 6.93 -14.46
CA MET A 1 -15.81 6.10 -13.96
C MET A 1 -16.27 5.10 -12.90
N LEU A 2 -16.73 5.52 -11.70
CA LEU A 2 -17.11 4.60 -10.61
C LEU A 2 -18.21 3.58 -10.98
N GLN A 3 -19.30 4.02 -11.60
CA GLN A 3 -20.40 3.13 -12.02
C GLN A 3 -19.92 2.05 -13.02
N GLU A 4 -19.02 2.43 -13.92
CA GLU A 4 -18.43 1.50 -14.88
C GLU A 4 -17.55 0.47 -14.17
N LEU A 5 -16.76 0.89 -13.17
CA LEU A 5 -15.99 -0.02 -12.32
C LEU A 5 -16.89 -1.01 -11.57
N CYS A 6 -18.01 -0.55 -11.00
CA CYS A 6 -18.99 -1.42 -10.34
C CYS A 6 -19.54 -2.50 -11.28
N ARG A 7 -19.72 -2.16 -12.57
CA ARG A 7 -20.22 -3.07 -13.61
C ARG A 7 -19.14 -4.06 -14.07
N VAL A 8 -17.98 -3.56 -14.51
CA VAL A 8 -16.93 -4.42 -15.11
C VAL A 8 -16.24 -5.32 -14.09
N ARG A 9 -16.25 -4.95 -12.79
CA ARG A 9 -15.69 -5.78 -11.72
C ARG A 9 -16.64 -6.87 -11.22
N ARG A 10 -17.86 -6.97 -11.77
CA ARG A 10 -18.82 -8.03 -11.47
C ARG A 10 -19.51 -8.56 -12.75
N PRO A 11 -18.75 -9.17 -13.67
CA PRO A 11 -19.25 -9.57 -14.98
C PRO A 11 -20.40 -10.59 -14.88
N GLY A 12 -21.44 -10.40 -15.70
CA GLY A 12 -22.59 -11.32 -15.78
C GLY A 12 -23.53 -11.30 -14.57
N ARG A 13 -23.42 -10.30 -13.67
CA ARG A 13 -24.28 -10.16 -12.48
C ARG A 13 -24.71 -8.69 -12.32
N THR A 14 -25.67 -8.45 -11.42
CA THR A 14 -26.05 -7.09 -11.02
C THR A 14 -24.81 -6.33 -10.51
N PRO A 15 -24.49 -5.15 -11.06
CA PRO A 15 -23.35 -4.34 -10.63
C PRO A 15 -23.31 -4.15 -9.11
N TYR A 16 -22.12 -3.94 -8.56
CA TYR A 16 -22.02 -3.54 -7.16
C TYR A 16 -22.72 -2.20 -6.91
N SER A 17 -23.34 -2.06 -5.74
CA SER A 17 -23.60 -0.73 -5.21
C SER A 17 -22.27 0.00 -4.95
N MET A 18 -22.31 1.33 -4.87
CA MET A 18 -21.09 2.11 -4.60
C MET A 18 -20.47 1.75 -3.25
N ASN A 19 -21.28 1.55 -2.21
CA ASN A 19 -20.80 1.18 -0.87
C ASN A 19 -20.13 -0.19 -0.86
N GLU A 20 -20.75 -1.21 -1.47
CA GLU A 20 -20.12 -2.53 -1.60
C GLU A 20 -18.79 -2.44 -2.36
N PHE A 21 -18.75 -1.65 -3.43
CA PHE A 21 -17.54 -1.49 -4.21
C PHE A 21 -16.40 -0.86 -3.39
N PHE A 22 -16.68 0.19 -2.63
CA PHE A 22 -15.68 0.81 -1.74
C PHE A 22 -15.22 -0.13 -0.62
N GLN A 23 -16.13 -0.89 -0.01
CA GLN A 23 -15.76 -1.91 0.98
C GLN A 23 -14.81 -2.96 0.39
N LEU A 24 -15.10 -3.43 -0.82
CA LEU A 24 -14.22 -4.38 -1.53
C LEU A 24 -12.86 -3.77 -1.87
N LEU A 25 -12.81 -2.49 -2.27
CA LEU A 25 -11.54 -1.79 -2.49
C LEU A 25 -10.71 -1.69 -1.21
N LEU A 26 -11.34 -1.36 -0.08
CA LEU A 26 -10.66 -1.29 1.21
C LEU A 26 -10.09 -2.66 1.62
N ILE A 27 -10.88 -3.72 1.49
CA ILE A 27 -10.43 -5.10 1.79
C ILE A 27 -9.24 -5.48 0.93
N ARG A 28 -9.31 -5.21 -0.39
CA ARG A 28 -8.21 -5.51 -1.31
C ARG A 28 -6.96 -4.69 -1.03
N ASN A 29 -7.12 -3.41 -0.74
CA ASN A 29 -6.00 -2.53 -0.39
C ASN A 29 -5.31 -3.03 0.90
N TRP A 30 -6.08 -3.46 1.90
CA TRP A 30 -5.52 -4.06 3.11
C TRP A 30 -4.76 -5.37 2.82
N GLN A 31 -5.33 -6.26 2.00
CA GLN A 31 -4.65 -7.51 1.60
C GLN A 31 -3.34 -7.23 0.87
N GLN A 32 -3.36 -6.30 -0.09
CA GLN A 32 -2.17 -5.87 -0.81
C GLN A 32 -1.11 -5.31 0.15
N TRP A 33 -1.50 -4.48 1.12
CA TRP A 33 -0.59 -3.98 2.14
C TRP A 33 0.06 -5.10 2.96
N GLN A 34 -0.71 -6.11 3.39
CA GLN A 34 -0.14 -7.24 4.14
C GLN A 34 0.94 -7.99 3.35
N GLU A 35 0.72 -8.21 2.05
CA GLU A 35 1.69 -8.85 1.17
C GLU A 35 2.95 -7.98 0.99
N GLN A 36 2.79 -6.68 0.73
CA GLN A 36 3.89 -5.73 0.58
C GLN A 36 4.69 -5.58 1.88
N LYS A 37 4.00 -5.49 3.02
CA LYS A 37 4.59 -5.42 4.36
C LYS A 37 5.53 -6.59 4.63
N ALA A 38 5.15 -7.81 4.23
CA ALA A 38 5.98 -8.99 4.43
C ALA A 38 7.31 -8.94 3.63
N GLN A 39 7.36 -8.18 2.54
CA GLN A 39 8.53 -8.07 1.65
C GLN A 39 9.48 -6.93 2.01
N LEU A 40 9.01 -5.92 2.76
CA LEU A 40 9.77 -4.71 3.09
C LEU A 40 11.06 -4.95 3.88
N GLY A 41 11.12 -5.99 4.72
CA GLY A 41 12.32 -6.32 5.48
C GLY A 41 12.75 -5.23 6.48
N LYS A 42 14.07 -5.07 6.68
CA LYS A 42 14.67 -4.18 7.69
C LYS A 42 15.38 -2.98 7.07
N CYS A 43 15.42 -1.87 7.81
CA CYS A 43 16.22 -0.71 7.48
C CYS A 43 17.71 -1.05 7.60
N GLN A 44 18.50 -0.76 6.57
CA GLN A 44 19.94 -1.04 6.57
C GLN A 44 20.73 -0.16 7.57
N ALA A 45 20.18 0.99 7.96
CA ALA A 45 20.85 1.92 8.88
C ALA A 45 20.66 1.58 10.37
N CYS A 46 19.44 1.18 10.76
CA CYS A 46 19.08 0.96 12.16
C CYS A 46 18.64 -0.47 12.50
N GLY A 47 18.47 -1.35 11.49
CA GLY A 47 18.03 -2.73 11.68
C GLY A 47 16.55 -2.92 12.07
N LYS A 48 15.80 -1.85 12.38
CA LYS A 48 14.35 -1.91 12.63
C LYS A 48 13.58 -2.27 11.36
N LEU A 49 12.38 -2.83 11.51
CA LEU A 49 11.51 -3.17 10.38
C LEU A 49 11.12 -1.90 9.62
N LYS A 50 11.26 -1.92 8.29
CA LYS A 50 10.83 -0.79 7.45
C LYS A 50 9.34 -0.54 7.64
N ALA A 51 8.52 -1.59 7.66
CA ALA A 51 7.08 -1.50 7.87
C ALA A 51 6.64 -0.86 9.20
N GLU A 52 7.55 -0.68 10.16
CA GLU A 52 7.31 0.01 11.44
C GLU A 52 7.91 1.42 11.45
N GLY A 53 8.31 1.95 10.29
CA GLY A 53 8.92 3.27 10.13
C GLY A 53 10.45 3.25 10.01
N GLY A 54 11.11 2.11 10.23
CA GLY A 54 12.57 2.01 10.19
C GLY A 54 13.23 2.97 11.20
N CYS A 55 14.11 3.87 10.72
CA CYS A 55 14.72 4.92 11.53
C CYS A 55 13.90 6.22 11.58
N GLU A 56 12.62 6.18 11.18
CA GLU A 56 11.71 7.34 11.22
C GLU A 56 12.21 8.58 10.46
N GLY A 57 13.14 8.37 9.53
CA GLY A 57 13.70 9.43 8.69
C GLY A 57 14.89 10.17 9.30
N GLU A 58 15.44 9.75 10.44
CA GLU A 58 16.63 10.36 11.06
C GLU A 58 17.79 10.54 10.07
N ARG A 59 17.97 9.57 9.15
CA ARG A 59 19.05 9.60 8.14
C ARG A 59 18.59 9.98 6.73
N LYS A 60 17.41 10.59 6.58
CA LYS A 60 16.85 10.94 5.27
C LYS A 60 17.72 11.94 4.50
N GLY A 61 18.41 12.84 5.19
CA GLY A 61 19.36 13.79 4.59
C GLY A 61 20.75 13.21 4.30
N GLU A 62 21.11 12.11 4.94
CA GLU A 62 22.41 11.45 4.79
C GLU A 62 22.42 10.39 3.69
N THR A 63 21.23 9.87 3.36
CA THR A 63 21.08 8.76 2.41
C THR A 63 20.07 9.14 1.31
N PHE A 64 20.58 9.38 0.11
CA PHE A 64 19.74 9.59 -1.09
C PHE A 64 18.81 8.40 -1.39
N ASN A 65 19.12 7.22 -0.85
CA ASN A 65 18.34 5.99 -1.00
C ASN A 65 17.57 5.60 0.27
N CYS A 66 17.14 6.58 1.08
CA CYS A 66 16.29 6.31 2.22
C CYS A 66 14.97 5.66 1.77
N TRP A 67 14.61 4.52 2.36
CA TRP A 67 13.40 3.78 1.97
C TRP A 67 12.12 4.63 2.09
N LEU A 68 12.04 5.52 3.09
CA LEU A 68 10.92 6.47 3.26
C LEU A 68 10.84 7.52 2.15
N ALA A 69 11.91 7.76 1.40
CA ALA A 69 11.93 8.70 0.28
C ALA A 69 11.66 8.00 -1.07
N VAL A 70 11.97 6.72 -1.18
CA VAL A 70 11.92 5.96 -2.43
C VAL A 70 10.81 4.90 -2.36
N GLU A 71 11.10 3.78 -1.69
CA GLU A 71 10.22 2.61 -1.63
C GLU A 71 8.85 2.90 -1.00
N ALA A 72 8.77 3.70 0.07
CA ALA A 72 7.51 4.01 0.74
C ALA A 72 6.54 4.79 -0.16
N ASN A 73 7.07 5.71 -0.98
CA ASN A 73 6.27 6.47 -1.93
C ASN A 73 5.77 5.57 -3.07
N GLU A 74 6.60 4.65 -3.56
CA GLU A 74 6.19 3.66 -4.58
C GLU A 74 5.05 2.75 -4.08
N LEU A 75 5.01 2.50 -2.77
CA LEU A 75 3.97 1.71 -2.10
C LEU A 75 2.74 2.53 -1.65
N ASN A 76 2.76 3.85 -1.81
CA ASN A 76 1.75 4.80 -1.30
C ASN A 76 1.51 4.69 0.22
N LEU A 77 2.60 4.65 1.00
CA LEU A 77 2.60 4.59 2.47
C LEU A 77 2.74 5.96 3.13
#